data_AF-A0A6V8LD85-F1
#
_entry.id   AF-A0A6V8LD85-F1
#
_cell.length_a   1.000
_cell.length_b   1.000
_cell.length_c   1.000
_cell.angle_alpha   90.00
_cell.angle_beta   90.00
_cell.angle_gamma   90.00
#
_symmetry.space_group_name_H-M   'P 1'
#
loop_
_entity.id
_entity.type
_entity.pdbx_description
1 polymer ?
#
loop_
_entity_poly.entity_id
_entity_poly.type
_entity_poly.pdbx_seq_one_letter_code
_entity_poly.pdbx_strand_id
1 'polypeptide(L)'
;MQTKITVPDSQIMVNLLGAGDEILRLIERSLASDVHVRGNEITITGAPADNALAERLFTELLELIEKGETLTTDAVRRTVGMLEQGTAERPAEVLTLNILSRRGRTIRPKTLGQKRYVDSIDGHTIVFGIGPAGTGKTYLAMAKAVQALQAKQVNRIILTRPAVEAGSGSASCPARSTRRSTPTCGRCTTRCTTCSTPSRSRA
;
A
#
# COMPACT_ATOMS: atom_id res chain seq x y z
N MET A 1 -23.95 19.27 22.74
CA MET A 1 -23.13 18.90 23.90
C MET A 1 -21.69 19.31 23.62
N GLN A 2 -20.89 19.57 24.67
CA GLN A 2 -19.50 19.98 24.52
C GLN A 2 -18.59 18.89 25.10
N THR A 3 -17.64 18.43 24.31
CA THR A 3 -16.61 17.46 24.72
C THR A 3 -15.25 18.16 24.66
N LYS A 4 -14.41 17.95 25.68
CA LYS A 4 -13.08 18.58 25.77
C LYS A 4 -12.02 17.49 25.84
N ILE A 5 -10.98 17.65 25.03
CA ILE A 5 -9.82 16.75 24.96
C ILE A 5 -8.58 17.59 25.25
N THR A 6 -7.81 17.19 26.26
CA THR A 6 -6.55 17.85 26.64
C THR A 6 -5.38 17.02 26.12
N VAL A 7 -4.50 17.64 25.31
CA VAL A 7 -3.31 17.00 24.76
C VAL A 7 -2.09 17.37 25.62
N PRO A 8 -1.38 16.40 26.22
CA PRO A 8 -0.34 16.68 27.22
C PRO A 8 0.98 17.25 26.66
N ASP A 9 1.23 17.15 25.35
CA ASP A 9 2.47 17.65 24.73
C ASP A 9 2.16 18.64 23.58
N SER A 10 2.80 19.81 23.63
CA SER A 10 2.65 20.85 22.62
C SER A 10 3.26 20.48 21.26
N GLN A 11 4.25 19.59 21.21
CA GLN A 11 4.80 19.07 19.94
C GLN A 11 3.81 18.14 19.25
N ILE A 12 3.05 17.36 20.03
CA ILE A 12 1.99 16.49 19.52
C ILE A 12 0.88 17.34 18.91
N MET A 13 0.53 18.47 19.55
CA MET A 13 -0.51 19.36 19.04
C MET A 13 -0.17 19.94 17.66
N VAL A 14 1.08 20.42 17.45
CA VAL A 14 1.49 20.97 16.14
C VAL A 14 1.41 19.91 15.04
N ASN A 15 1.81 18.66 15.34
CA ASN A 15 1.72 17.56 14.39
C ASN A 15 0.27 17.14 14.10
N LEU A 16 -0.62 17.25 15.08
CA LEU A 16 -2.04 16.95 14.96
C LEU A 16 -2.78 17.95 14.06
N LEU A 17 -2.43 19.23 14.16
CA LEU A 17 -3.03 20.31 13.36
C LEU A 17 -2.45 20.39 11.94
N GLY A 18 -1.21 19.93 11.76
CA GLY A 18 -0.50 19.99 10.50
C GLY A 18 0.02 21.40 10.18
N ALA A 19 0.73 21.54 9.05
CA ALA A 19 1.29 22.82 8.66
C ALA A 19 0.17 23.81 8.29
N GLY A 20 0.05 24.90 9.06
CA GLY A 20 -0.96 25.94 8.81
C GLY A 20 -2.40 25.48 9.02
N ASP A 21 -2.64 24.56 9.96
CA ASP A 21 -3.96 24.02 10.34
C ASP A 21 -4.66 23.27 9.20
N GLU A 22 -3.91 22.74 8.24
CA GLU A 22 -4.48 22.04 7.08
C GLU A 22 -5.24 20.77 7.49
N ILE A 23 -4.78 20.06 8.53
CA ILE A 23 -5.43 18.84 9.03
C ILE A 23 -6.69 19.21 9.80
N LEU A 24 -6.63 20.24 10.64
CA LEU A 24 -7.79 20.73 11.39
C LEU A 24 -8.93 21.13 10.43
N ARG A 25 -8.64 21.91 9.39
CA ARG A 25 -9.62 22.31 8.38
C ARG A 25 -10.21 21.12 7.62
N LEU A 26 -9.43 20.07 7.42
CA LEU A 26 -9.91 18.85 6.76
C LEU A 26 -10.86 18.09 7.68
N ILE A 27 -10.53 18.00 8.97
CA ILE A 27 -11.34 17.37 10.01
C ILE A 27 -12.68 18.12 10.16
N GLU A 28 -12.65 19.44 10.25
CA GLU A 28 -13.84 20.32 10.30
C GLU A 28 -14.77 20.13 9.09
N ARG A 29 -14.21 19.90 7.89
CA ARG A 29 -15.03 19.63 6.69
C ARG A 29 -15.63 18.24 6.66
N SER A 30 -15.00 17.28 7.33
CA SER A 30 -15.44 15.89 7.35
C SER A 30 -16.42 15.57 8.48
N LEU A 31 -16.41 16.36 9.56
CA LEU A 31 -17.28 16.17 10.71
C LEU A 31 -18.42 17.19 10.67
N ALA A 32 -19.58 16.81 11.18
CA ALA A 32 -20.72 17.71 11.36
C ALA A 32 -20.62 18.56 12.65
N SER A 33 -19.62 18.31 13.50
CA SER A 33 -19.40 19.01 14.78
C SER A 33 -18.38 20.14 14.63
N ASP A 34 -18.61 21.24 15.32
CA ASP A 34 -17.66 22.35 15.41
C ASP A 34 -16.48 21.96 16.29
N VAL A 35 -15.27 22.06 15.75
CA VAL A 35 -14.02 21.80 16.46
C VAL A 35 -13.32 23.15 16.70
N HIS A 36 -12.84 23.36 17.91
CA HIS A 36 -12.12 24.56 18.29
C HIS A 36 -10.87 24.20 19.07
N VAL A 37 -9.73 24.73 18.67
CA VAL A 37 -8.44 24.43 19.30
C VAL A 37 -7.90 25.67 19.97
N ARG A 38 -7.55 25.55 21.25
CA ARG A 38 -6.93 26.62 22.04
C ARG A 38 -5.76 26.08 22.83
N GLY A 39 -4.55 26.41 22.39
CA GLY A 39 -3.32 25.90 23.00
C GLY A 39 -3.28 24.37 22.91
N ASN A 40 -3.41 23.71 24.07
CA ASN A 40 -3.39 22.25 24.17
C ASN A 40 -4.77 21.62 24.37
N GLU A 41 -5.85 22.42 24.31
CA GLU A 41 -7.22 21.93 24.47
C GLU A 41 -7.98 21.96 23.15
N ILE A 42 -8.63 20.84 22.84
CA ILE A 42 -9.54 20.68 21.71
C ILE A 42 -10.95 20.61 22.28
N THR A 43 -11.80 21.53 21.85
CA THR A 43 -13.21 21.62 22.23
C THR A 43 -14.07 21.24 21.04
N ILE A 44 -14.93 20.24 21.22
CA ILE A 44 -15.84 19.73 20.18
C ILE A 44 -17.26 20.05 20.62
N THR A 45 -18.02 20.72 19.75
CA THR A 45 -19.39 21.13 20.02
C THR A 45 -20.31 20.62 18.92
N GLY A 46 -21.30 19.82 19.30
CA GLY A 46 -22.17 19.15 18.33
C GLY A 46 -23.19 18.22 18.96
N ALA A 47 -23.77 17.36 18.12
CA ALA A 47 -24.64 16.28 18.55
C ALA A 47 -23.81 15.20 19.28
N PRO A 48 -24.38 14.49 20.27
CA PRO A 48 -23.63 13.51 21.06
C PRO A 48 -23.03 12.37 20.24
N ALA A 49 -23.70 11.95 19.16
CA ALA A 49 -23.19 10.92 18.25
C ALA A 49 -21.96 11.43 17.46
N ASP A 50 -22.01 12.65 16.96
CA ASP A 50 -20.93 13.25 16.17
C ASP A 50 -19.73 13.61 17.05
N ASN A 51 -19.98 14.09 18.28
CA ASN A 51 -18.94 14.32 19.28
C ASN A 51 -18.18 13.02 19.60
N ALA A 52 -18.87 11.89 19.72
CA ALA A 52 -18.24 10.60 19.99
C ALA A 52 -17.39 10.10 18.81
N LEU A 53 -17.81 10.38 17.56
CA LEU A 53 -17.00 10.09 16.38
C LEU A 53 -15.75 10.98 16.30
N ALA A 54 -15.91 12.28 16.56
CA ALA A 54 -14.80 13.22 16.59
C ALA A 54 -13.78 12.86 17.68
N GLU A 55 -14.24 12.49 18.87
CA GLU A 55 -13.38 12.04 19.97
C GLU A 55 -12.56 10.81 19.57
N ARG A 56 -13.20 9.77 19.01
CA ARG A 56 -12.51 8.58 18.51
C ARG A 56 -11.47 8.92 17.44
N LEU A 57 -11.80 9.83 16.53
CA LEU A 57 -10.88 10.27 15.49
C LEU A 57 -9.64 10.92 16.09
N PHE A 58 -9.80 11.84 17.05
CA PHE A 58 -8.66 12.47 17.72
C PHE A 58 -7.82 11.47 18.51
N THR A 59 -8.43 10.50 19.19
CA THR A 59 -7.69 9.43 19.89
C THR A 59 -6.84 8.60 18.93
N GLU A 60 -7.39 8.18 17.77
CA GLU A 60 -6.65 7.39 16.79
C GLU A 60 -5.52 8.20 16.11
N LEU A 61 -5.74 9.49 15.86
CA LEU A 61 -4.69 10.37 15.34
C LEU A 61 -3.56 10.59 16.35
N LEU A 62 -3.90 10.75 17.64
CA LEU A 62 -2.91 10.84 18.71
C LEU A 62 -2.07 9.57 18.80
N GLU A 63 -2.69 8.38 18.73
CA GLU A 63 -1.96 7.12 18.72
C GLU A 63 -1.03 6.98 17.51
N LEU A 64 -1.41 7.50 16.34
CA LEU A 64 -0.54 7.51 15.15
C LEU A 64 0.70 8.40 15.35
N ILE A 65 0.52 9.57 15.97
CA ILE A 65 1.63 10.48 16.29
C ILE A 65 2.55 9.85 17.35
N GLU A 66 1.99 9.25 18.41
CA GLU A 66 2.76 8.58 19.46
C GLU A 66 3.59 7.41 18.92
N LYS A 67 3.08 6.71 17.90
CA LYS A 67 3.81 5.65 17.17
C LYS A 67 4.88 6.21 16.21
N GLY A 68 5.02 7.52 16.10
CA GLY A 68 6.02 8.20 15.28
C GLY A 68 5.66 8.31 13.80
N GLU A 69 4.40 8.09 13.42
CA GLU A 69 3.95 8.26 12.03
C GLU A 69 3.70 9.75 11.76
N THR A 70 4.11 10.23 10.58
CA THR A 70 3.78 11.59 10.15
C THR A 70 2.34 11.66 9.67
N LEU A 71 1.53 12.51 10.31
CA LEU A 71 0.17 12.75 9.88
C LEU A 71 0.16 13.46 8.52
N THR A 72 -0.54 12.87 7.57
CA THR A 72 -0.77 13.42 6.23
C THR A 72 -2.27 13.52 5.99
N THR A 73 -2.69 14.45 5.14
CA THR A 73 -4.12 14.66 4.79
C THR A 73 -4.78 13.37 4.25
N ASP A 74 -4.03 12.56 3.51
CA ASP A 74 -4.47 11.23 3.05
C ASP A 74 -4.68 10.23 4.18
N ALA A 75 -3.83 10.24 5.21
CA ALA A 75 -3.98 9.37 6.37
C ALA A 75 -5.26 9.73 7.14
N VAL A 76 -5.49 11.02 7.38
CA VAL A 76 -6.67 11.53 8.09
C VAL A 76 -7.96 11.16 7.34
N ARG A 77 -8.01 11.36 6.01
CA ARG A 77 -9.18 10.98 5.20
C ARG A 77 -9.49 9.48 5.28
N ARG A 78 -8.46 8.62 5.35
CA ARG A 78 -8.64 7.18 5.51
C ARG A 78 -9.15 6.82 6.90
N THR A 79 -8.62 7.46 7.94
CA THR A 79 -9.09 7.29 9.33
C THR A 79 -10.56 7.66 9.46
N VAL A 80 -10.98 8.80 8.91
CA VAL A 80 -12.40 9.22 8.85
C VAL A 80 -13.26 8.14 8.17
N GLY A 81 -12.89 7.73 6.96
CA GLY A 81 -13.68 6.74 6.21
C GLY A 81 -13.78 5.38 6.88
N MET A 82 -12.76 4.95 7.65
CA MET A 82 -12.80 3.71 8.42
C MET A 82 -13.73 3.80 9.64
N LEU A 83 -13.75 4.97 10.30
CA LEU A 83 -14.62 5.24 11.45
C LEU A 83 -16.10 5.36 11.03
N GLU A 84 -16.39 5.99 9.89
CA GLU A 84 -17.75 6.09 9.34
C GLU A 84 -18.31 4.72 8.91
N GLN A 85 -17.45 3.82 8.44
CA GLN A 85 -17.84 2.46 8.05
C GLN A 85 -18.10 1.52 9.25
N GLY A 86 -17.90 1.98 10.48
CA GLY A 86 -18.22 1.22 11.70
C GLY A 86 -17.38 -0.06 11.86
N THR A 87 -16.19 -0.11 11.25
CA THR A 87 -15.34 -1.30 11.30
C THR A 87 -14.75 -1.45 12.70
N ALA A 88 -14.78 -2.67 13.27
CA ALA A 88 -14.25 -2.96 14.61
C ALA A 88 -12.71 -2.90 14.72
N GLU A 89 -12.00 -2.67 13.62
CA GLU A 89 -10.54 -2.59 13.59
C GLU A 89 -10.05 -1.14 13.79
N ARG A 90 -9.07 -0.95 14.67
CA ARG A 90 -8.53 0.38 15.01
C ARG A 90 -7.71 0.93 13.84
N PRO A 91 -8.05 2.10 13.28
CA PRO A 91 -7.31 2.74 12.19
C PRO A 91 -5.80 2.87 12.45
N ALA A 92 -5.42 3.13 13.71
CA ALA A 92 -4.03 3.22 14.11
C ALA A 92 -3.28 1.90 13.87
N GLU A 93 -3.87 0.73 14.07
CA GLU A 93 -3.20 -0.56 13.82
C GLU A 93 -3.00 -0.82 12.32
N VAL A 94 -3.98 -0.44 11.50
CA VAL A 94 -3.96 -0.68 10.05
C VAL A 94 -2.96 0.23 9.34
N LEU A 95 -2.91 1.50 9.75
CA LEU A 95 -2.07 2.52 9.12
C LEU A 95 -0.60 2.42 9.57
N THR A 96 -0.33 1.82 10.75
CA THR A 96 1.03 1.58 11.26
C THR A 96 1.73 0.36 10.64
N LEU A 97 1.04 -0.44 9.81
CA LEU A 97 1.66 -1.55 9.06
C LEU A 97 2.59 -1.01 7.95
N ASN A 98 3.72 -0.43 8.35
CA ASN A 98 4.74 0.09 7.48
C ASN A 98 5.58 -1.07 6.93
N ILE A 99 5.37 -1.36 5.64
CA ILE A 99 6.06 -2.46 4.97
C ILE A 99 7.40 -2.02 4.37
N LEU A 100 7.63 -0.74 4.00
CA LEU A 100 8.95 -0.26 3.54
C LEU A 100 8.92 1.21 3.09
N SER A 101 9.98 1.97 3.39
CA SER A 101 10.25 3.27 2.77
C SER A 101 11.74 3.47 2.48
N ARG A 102 12.12 3.40 1.20
CA ARG A 102 13.35 4.00 0.64
C ARG A 102 13.13 4.15 -0.88
N ARG A 103 12.93 5.38 -1.35
CA ARG A 103 12.66 5.81 -2.76
C ARG A 103 11.18 5.98 -3.19
N GLY A 104 10.36 6.62 -2.36
CA GLY A 104 9.22 7.42 -2.84
C GLY A 104 8.03 6.71 -3.49
N ARG A 105 7.94 5.37 -3.45
CA ARG A 105 6.72 4.63 -3.80
C ARG A 105 6.38 3.65 -2.68
N THR A 106 5.50 4.07 -1.78
CA THR A 106 5.00 3.25 -0.69
C THR A 106 4.05 2.20 -1.26
N ILE A 107 4.46 0.94 -1.23
CA ILE A 107 3.64 -0.17 -1.68
C ILE A 107 2.70 -0.52 -0.52
N ARG A 108 1.48 0.01 -0.55
CA ARG A 108 0.45 -0.22 0.47
C ARG A 108 -0.70 -1.06 -0.10
N PRO A 109 -1.26 -2.00 0.68
CA PRO A 109 -2.50 -2.67 0.30
C PRO A 109 -3.61 -1.63 0.15
N LYS A 110 -4.31 -1.64 -0.98
CA LYS A 110 -5.43 -0.73 -1.28
C LYS A 110 -6.79 -1.33 -0.95
N THR A 111 -6.86 -2.65 -0.81
CA THR A 111 -8.11 -3.39 -0.57
C THR A 111 -7.97 -4.30 0.64
N LEU A 112 -9.09 -4.62 1.30
CA LEU A 112 -9.13 -5.52 2.46
C LEU A 112 -8.52 -6.90 2.14
N GLY A 113 -8.76 -7.42 0.94
CA GLY A 113 -8.17 -8.69 0.50
C GLY A 113 -6.64 -8.62 0.36
N GLN A 114 -6.10 -7.48 -0.05
CA GLN A 114 -4.65 -7.26 -0.10
C GLN A 114 -4.04 -7.16 1.31
N LYS A 115 -4.75 -6.53 2.26
CA LYS A 115 -4.35 -6.51 3.67
C LYS A 115 -4.25 -7.93 4.23
N ARG A 116 -5.34 -8.71 4.12
CA ARG A 116 -5.35 -10.12 4.55
C ARG A 116 -4.24 -10.96 3.91
N TYR A 117 -3.95 -10.73 2.64
CA TYR A 117 -2.86 -11.41 1.95
C TYR A 117 -1.51 -11.10 2.58
N VAL A 118 -1.23 -9.82 2.86
CA VAL A 118 0.00 -9.38 3.52
C VAL A 118 0.10 -9.91 4.94
N ASP A 119 -0.97 -9.81 5.73
CA ASP A 119 -1.00 -10.30 7.11
C ASP A 119 -0.77 -11.82 7.15
N SER A 120 -1.28 -12.54 6.14
CA SER A 120 -1.03 -13.97 6.00
C SER A 120 0.45 -14.30 5.78
N ILE A 121 1.20 -13.44 5.06
CA ILE A 121 2.64 -13.60 4.83
C ILE A 121 3.42 -13.46 6.14
N ASP A 122 2.97 -12.58 7.04
CA ASP A 122 3.63 -12.40 8.34
C ASP A 122 3.30 -13.55 9.31
N GLY A 123 2.09 -14.11 9.25
CA GLY A 123 1.63 -15.18 10.15
C GLY A 123 1.97 -16.62 9.72
N HIS A 124 2.35 -16.86 8.46
CA HIS A 124 2.54 -18.20 7.92
C HIS A 124 3.85 -18.35 7.14
N THR A 125 4.51 -19.50 7.27
CA THR A 125 5.74 -19.81 6.54
C THR A 125 5.54 -19.92 5.03
N ILE A 126 4.37 -20.38 4.59
CA ILE A 126 4.02 -20.57 3.17
C ILE A 126 2.64 -19.99 2.92
N VAL A 127 2.52 -19.12 1.91
CA VAL A 127 1.26 -18.47 1.52
C VAL A 127 1.04 -18.61 0.02
N PHE A 128 -0.16 -19.06 -0.36
CA PHE A 128 -0.60 -19.14 -1.74
C PHE A 128 -1.47 -17.92 -2.09
N GLY A 129 -0.95 -17.04 -2.93
CA GLY A 129 -1.70 -15.90 -3.45
C GLY A 129 -2.51 -16.30 -4.69
N ILE A 130 -3.81 -16.53 -4.53
CA ILE A 130 -4.73 -16.85 -5.64
C ILE A 130 -5.58 -15.63 -5.98
N GLY A 131 -5.81 -15.37 -7.27
CA GLY A 131 -6.81 -14.41 -7.72
C GLY A 131 -6.58 -13.90 -9.15
N PRO A 132 -7.42 -12.99 -9.64
CA PRO A 132 -7.35 -12.48 -11.01
C PRO A 132 -6.08 -11.66 -11.28
N ALA A 133 -5.68 -11.55 -12.55
CA ALA A 133 -4.53 -10.73 -12.95
C ALA A 133 -4.73 -9.27 -12.54
N GLY A 134 -3.65 -8.57 -12.16
CA GLY A 134 -3.70 -7.14 -11.80
C GLY A 134 -4.02 -6.83 -10.34
N THR A 135 -4.37 -7.80 -9.48
CA THR A 135 -4.68 -7.51 -8.05
C THR A 135 -3.46 -7.35 -7.15
N GLY A 136 -2.26 -7.21 -7.71
CA GLY A 136 -1.04 -6.88 -6.95
C GLY A 136 -0.42 -8.01 -6.13
N LYS A 137 -0.83 -9.28 -6.30
CA LYS A 137 -0.31 -10.44 -5.55
C LYS A 137 1.22 -10.55 -5.59
N THR A 138 1.80 -10.61 -6.79
CA THR A 138 3.25 -10.67 -6.99
C THR A 138 3.96 -9.43 -6.46
N TYR A 139 3.33 -8.26 -6.64
CA TYR A 139 3.93 -6.98 -6.26
C TYR A 139 3.99 -6.80 -4.73
N LEU A 140 2.92 -7.16 -4.02
CA LEU A 140 2.85 -7.14 -2.56
C LEU A 140 3.79 -8.19 -1.93
N ALA A 141 3.86 -9.39 -2.51
CA ALA A 141 4.79 -10.41 -2.07
C ALA A 141 6.25 -9.97 -2.21
N MET A 142 6.61 -9.35 -3.34
CA MET A 142 7.94 -8.77 -3.52
C MET A 142 8.22 -7.64 -2.53
N ALA A 143 7.25 -6.75 -2.28
CA ALA A 143 7.41 -5.68 -1.30
C ALA A 143 7.74 -6.25 0.09
N LYS A 144 6.99 -7.25 0.55
CA LYS A 144 7.27 -7.95 1.81
C LYS A 144 8.62 -8.67 1.82
N ALA A 145 9.01 -9.31 0.72
CA ALA A 145 10.32 -9.97 0.63
C ALA A 145 11.48 -8.95 0.73
N VAL A 146 11.36 -7.79 0.07
CA VAL A 146 12.35 -6.71 0.18
C VAL A 146 12.37 -6.15 1.60
N GLN A 147 11.21 -6.11 2.30
CA GLN A 147 11.14 -5.64 3.69
C GLN A 147 11.98 -6.53 4.58
N ALA A 148 11.74 -7.84 4.49
CA ALA A 148 12.44 -8.84 5.27
C ALA A 148 13.96 -8.81 5.00
N LEU A 149 14.37 -8.55 3.75
CA LEU A 149 15.78 -8.41 3.40
C LEU A 149 16.40 -7.15 4.03
N GLN A 150 15.71 -6.01 4.00
CA GLN A 150 16.21 -4.77 4.62
C GLN A 150 16.22 -4.84 6.14
N ALA A 151 15.23 -5.51 6.74
CA ALA A 151 15.17 -5.80 8.16
C ALA A 151 16.16 -6.91 8.61
N LYS A 152 16.98 -7.44 7.69
CA LYS A 152 17.94 -8.54 7.91
C LYS A 152 17.30 -9.81 8.48
N GLN A 153 16.01 -10.02 8.25
CA GLN A 153 15.30 -11.25 8.62
C GLN A 153 15.64 -12.39 7.66
N VAL A 154 16.03 -12.07 6.42
CA VAL A 154 16.47 -13.03 5.40
C VAL A 154 17.75 -12.55 4.70
N ASN A 155 18.58 -13.50 4.25
CA ASN A 155 19.85 -13.20 3.58
C ASN A 155 19.72 -13.04 2.05
N ARG A 156 18.74 -13.70 1.44
CA ARG A 156 18.55 -13.74 -0.02
C ARG A 156 17.08 -13.92 -0.38
N ILE A 157 16.68 -13.33 -1.51
CA ILE A 157 15.36 -13.51 -2.13
C ILE A 157 15.53 -14.35 -3.39
N ILE A 158 14.67 -15.34 -3.60
CA ILE A 158 14.67 -16.17 -4.82
C ILE A 158 13.33 -15.96 -5.53
N LEU A 159 13.38 -15.44 -6.76
CA LEU A 159 12.22 -15.28 -7.63
C LEU A 159 12.32 -16.31 -8.75
N THR A 160 11.31 -17.16 -8.88
CA THR A 160 11.21 -18.12 -9.97
C THR A 160 9.91 -17.90 -10.73
N ARG A 161 9.98 -18.06 -12.05
CA ARG A 161 8.80 -18.10 -12.92
C ARG A 161 8.89 -19.38 -13.75
N PRO A 162 7.85 -20.23 -13.76
CA PRO A 162 7.85 -21.40 -14.63
C PRO A 162 7.86 -20.94 -16.09
N ALA A 163 8.65 -21.60 -16.93
CA ALA A 163 8.86 -21.25 -18.34
C ALA A 163 7.65 -21.53 -19.25
N VAL A 164 6.50 -21.88 -18.68
CA VAL A 164 5.27 -22.19 -19.44
C VAL A 164 4.26 -21.09 -19.16
N GLU A 165 4.08 -20.22 -20.13
CA GLU A 165 3.12 -19.13 -20.10
C GLU A 165 1.75 -19.69 -20.50
N ALA A 166 0.79 -19.67 -19.57
CA ALA A 166 -0.56 -20.14 -19.81
C ALA A 166 -1.29 -19.16 -20.75
N GLY A 167 -1.19 -19.38 -22.06
CA GLY A 167 -2.02 -18.72 -23.06
C GLY A 167 -1.29 -17.94 -24.14
N SER A 168 -0.42 -18.59 -24.92
CA SER A 168 -0.28 -18.34 -26.35
C SER A 168 0.31 -19.60 -27.00
N GLY A 169 -0.39 -20.15 -27.98
CA GLY A 169 -0.01 -21.42 -28.58
C GLY A 169 1.32 -21.34 -29.33
N SER A 170 2.32 -22.10 -28.90
CA SER A 170 3.18 -22.90 -29.78
C SER A 170 4.13 -23.79 -28.97
N ALA A 171 3.97 -25.09 -29.18
CA ALA A 171 4.91 -26.20 -29.07
C ALA A 171 5.99 -26.16 -27.96
N SER A 172 5.80 -27.01 -26.95
CA SER A 172 6.87 -27.97 -26.63
C SER A 172 6.27 -29.38 -26.65
N CYS A 173 6.62 -30.17 -27.67
CA CYS A 173 6.41 -31.61 -27.67
C CYS A 173 7.59 -32.24 -26.92
N PRO A 174 7.38 -32.92 -25.78
CA PRO A 174 8.36 -33.85 -25.26
C PRO A 174 8.15 -35.24 -25.90
N ALA A 175 9.26 -35.94 -26.12
CA ALA A 175 9.42 -37.33 -26.55
C ALA A 175 9.40 -37.62 -28.08
N ARG A 176 10.56 -38.02 -28.63
CA ARG A 176 10.96 -39.44 -28.80
C ARG A 176 12.27 -39.54 -29.61
N SER A 177 13.17 -40.40 -29.16
CA SER A 177 14.37 -40.82 -29.88
C SER A 177 14.05 -41.58 -31.18
N THR A 178 15.03 -41.62 -32.09
CA THR A 178 15.29 -42.56 -33.22
C THR A 178 15.01 -42.11 -34.66
N ARG A 179 16.11 -42.18 -35.45
CA ARG A 179 16.24 -42.57 -36.87
C ARG A 179 15.96 -41.53 -37.99
N ARG A 180 17.07 -40.93 -38.45
CA ARG A 180 17.54 -40.76 -39.85
C ARG A 180 16.50 -40.80 -40.99
N SER A 181 16.24 -39.64 -41.60
CA SER A 181 16.33 -39.37 -43.06
C SER A 181 15.85 -37.95 -43.40
N THR A 182 16.71 -37.14 -44.01
CA THR A 182 16.47 -35.85 -44.70
C THR A 182 15.64 -36.03 -45.99
N PRO A 183 15.32 -34.98 -46.79
CA PRO A 183 15.17 -33.53 -46.56
C PRO A 183 13.91 -32.91 -47.25
N THR A 184 13.42 -31.74 -46.81
CA THR A 184 13.10 -30.63 -47.75
C THR A 184 12.93 -29.32 -46.97
N CYS A 185 13.83 -28.37 -47.23
CA CYS A 185 13.75 -27.00 -46.74
C CYS A 185 12.88 -26.19 -47.71
N GLY A 186 11.67 -25.82 -47.29
CA GLY A 186 10.75 -24.95 -48.02
C GLY A 186 10.68 -23.57 -47.37
N ARG A 187 11.31 -22.59 -48.02
CA ARG A 187 11.14 -21.13 -47.86
C ARG A 187 9.86 -20.69 -47.14
N CYS A 188 10.02 -19.90 -46.08
CA CYS A 188 9.08 -18.83 -45.76
C CYS A 188 9.87 -17.53 -45.49
N THR A 189 9.75 -16.62 -46.44
CA THR A 189 10.37 -15.30 -46.54
C THR A 189 9.71 -14.27 -45.63
N THR A 190 10.46 -13.21 -45.30
CA THR A 190 10.01 -11.86 -44.84
C THR A 190 9.39 -11.80 -43.41
N ARG A 191 9.78 -10.92 -42.48
CA ARG A 191 10.52 -9.64 -42.54
C ARG A 191 10.94 -9.28 -41.10
N CYS A 192 12.24 -9.16 -40.86
CA CYS A 192 12.77 -8.47 -39.68
C CYS A 192 12.68 -6.96 -39.93
N THR A 193 12.05 -6.22 -39.02
CA THR A 193 12.19 -4.76 -38.92
C THR A 193 12.62 -4.41 -37.51
N THR A 194 13.93 -4.26 -37.35
CA THR A 194 14.61 -3.51 -36.29
C THR A 194 14.39 -2.01 -36.51
N CYS A 195 13.88 -1.28 -35.53
CA CYS A 195 13.96 0.18 -35.47
C CYS A 195 14.99 0.57 -34.42
N SER A 196 16.23 0.78 -34.87
CA SER A 196 17.27 1.52 -34.15
C SER A 196 17.50 2.85 -34.89
N THR A 197 17.47 3.94 -34.12
CA THR A 197 17.66 5.35 -34.51
C THR A 197 18.98 5.63 -35.26
N PRO A 198 19.02 6.63 -36.16
CA PRO A 198 20.18 6.89 -37.01
C PRO A 198 21.25 7.77 -36.34
N SER A 199 22.49 7.45 -36.66
CA SER A 199 23.72 8.20 -36.42
C SER A 199 23.79 9.52 -37.21
N ARG A 200 24.43 10.55 -36.65
CA ARG A 200 25.18 11.55 -37.42
C ARG A 200 26.60 11.69 -36.89
N SER A 201 27.51 11.73 -37.85
CA SER A 201 28.96 11.60 -37.80
C SER A 201 29.68 12.89 -37.39
N ARG A 202 30.91 12.69 -36.90
CA ARG A 202 31.97 13.69 -36.78
C ARG A 202 32.27 14.38 -38.12
N ALA A 203 32.52 15.68 -38.05
CA ALA A 203 33.65 16.38 -38.64
C ALA A 203 34.17 17.33 -37.55
#